data_AF-A0A7S7UHW5-F1
#
_entry.id   AF-A0A7S7UHW5-F1
#
_cell.length_a   1.000
_cell.length_b   1.000
_cell.length_c   1.000
_cell.angle_alpha   90.00
_cell.angle_beta   90.00
_cell.angle_gamma   90.00
#
_symmetry.space_group_name_H-M   'P 1'
#
loop_
_entity.id
_entity.type
_entity.pdbx_description
1 polymer ?
#
loop_
_entity_poly.entity_id
_entity_poly.type
_entity_poly.pdbx_seq_one_letter_code
_entity_poly.pdbx_strand_id
1 'polypeptide(L)' 'MFEMTLAQRRRRAWAWSVCTSQGVVVMQGRERSRPAAKYHAERALFLLLLTAPYRSRLPA' A
#
# COMPACT_ATOMS: atom_id res chain seq x y z
N MET A 1 8.02 -8.49 2.90
CA MET A 1 6.55 -8.56 2.87
C MET A 1 5.99 -7.14 2.96
N PHE A 2 4.84 -6.89 2.35
CA PHE A 2 4.17 -5.59 2.40
C PHE A 2 2.85 -5.70 3.15
N GLU A 3 2.49 -4.64 3.86
CA GLU A 3 1.27 -4.53 4.65
C GLU A 3 0.47 -3.31 4.16
N MET A 4 -0.86 -3.41 4.22
CA MET A 4 -1.76 -2.33 3.84
C MET A 4 -2.52 -1.83 5.06
N THR A 5 -2.55 -0.52 5.24
CA THR A 5 -3.33 0.11 6.31
C THR A 5 -4.42 1.01 5.72
N LEU A 6 -5.59 0.99 6.35
CA LEU A 6 -6.74 1.83 6.02
C LEU A 6 -7.19 2.55 7.28
N ALA A 7 -7.06 3.87 7.30
CA ALA A 7 -7.39 4.70 8.45
C ALA A 7 -8.44 5.75 8.07
N GLN A 8 -9.54 5.80 8.82
CA GLN A 8 -10.52 6.86 8.66
C GLN A 8 -9.96 8.18 9.22
N ARG A 9 -10.00 9.25 8.42
CA ARG A 9 -9.64 10.61 8.82
C ARG A 9 -10.88 11.50 8.99
N ARG A 10 -10.68 12.69 9.58
CA ARG A 10 -11.72 13.71 9.71
C ARG A 10 -12.36 14.03 8.35
N ARG A 11 -13.68 14.31 8.36
CA ARG A 11 -14.53 14.63 7.17
C ARG A 11 -14.75 13.48 6.18
N ARG A 12 -14.91 12.24 6.67
CA ARG A 12 -15.21 11.04 5.86
C ARG A 12 -14.14 10.67 4.82
N ALA A 13 -12.96 11.27 4.89
CA ALA A 13 -11.81 10.84 4.09
C ALA A 13 -11.20 9.57 4.68
N TRP A 14 -10.69 8.70 3.81
CA TRP A 14 -10.00 7.46 4.14
C TRP A 14 -8.56 7.57 3.67
N ALA A 15 -7.61 7.54 4.61
CA ALA A 15 -6.21 7.41 4.28
C ALA A 15 -5.89 5.93 4.05
N TRP A 16 -5.01 5.67 3.11
CA TRP A 16 -4.44 4.36 2.88
C TRP A 16 -2.92 4.46 2.79
N SER A 17 -2.22 3.40 3.19
CA SER A 17 -0.79 3.26 2.96
C SER A 17 -0.41 1.81 2.71
N VAL A 18 0.69 1.64 1.96
CA VAL A 18 1.41 0.38 1.80
C VAL A 18 2.74 0.55 2.52
N CYS A 19 3.00 -0.31 3.49
CA CYS A 19 4.21 -0.32 4.29
C CYS A 19 5.01 -1.60 4.05
N THR A 20 6.32 -1.56 4.28
CA THR A 20 7.11 -2.78 4.45
C THR A 20 6.84 -3.40 5.82
N SER A 21 7.21 -4.66 6.01
CA SER A 21 7.17 -5.32 7.32
C SER A 21 8.05 -4.66 8.40
N GLN A 22 8.89 -3.69 8.02
CA GLN A 22 9.68 -2.86 8.94
C GLN A 22 8.95 -1.56 9.30
N GLY A 23 7.69 -1.41 8.91
CA GLY A 23 6.88 -0.20 9.13
C GLY A 23 7.21 0.96 8.20
N VAL A 24 8.09 0.79 7.20
CA VAL A 24 8.46 1.86 6.27
C VAL A 24 7.35 2.07 5.25
N VAL A 25 6.76 3.26 5.20
CA VAL A 25 5.73 3.63 4.21
C VAL A 25 6.38 3.74 2.83
N VAL A 26 5.92 2.90 1.90
CA VAL A 26 6.38 2.89 0.50
C VAL A 26 5.44 3.70 -0.39
N MET A 27 4.14 3.61 -0.14
CA MET A 27 3.10 4.34 -0.87
C MET A 27 1.99 4.77 0.09
N GLN A 28 1.34 5.90 -0.19
CA GLN A 28 0.21 6.38 0.60
C GLN A 28 -0.69 7.29 -0.22
N GLY A 29 -1.96 7.39 0.20
CA GLY A 29 -2.93 8.26 -0.43
C GLY A 29 -4.16 8.51 0.44
N ARG A 30 -5.12 9.25 -0.12
CA ARG A 30 -6.38 9.58 0.55
C ARG A 30 -7.52 9.50 -0.44
N GLU A 31 -8.62 8.91 -0.01
CA GLU A 31 -9.83 8.75 -0.80
C GLU A 31 -11.07 9.20 -0.04
N ARG A 32 -12.16 9.41 -0.77
CA ARG A 32 -13.44 9.85 -0.17
C ARG A 32 -14.25 8.70 0.45
N SER A 33 -13.88 7.45 0.18
CA SER A 33 -14.60 6.28 0.66
C SER A 33 -13.65 5.13 0.99
N ARG A 34 -14.09 4.22 1.86
CA ARG A 34 -13.33 3.01 2.22
C ARG A 34 -13.08 2.10 1.01
N PRO A 35 -14.07 1.82 0.13
CA PRO A 35 -13.82 0.98 -1.05
C PRO A 35 -12.82 1.60 -2.00
N ALA A 36 -12.89 2.92 -2.23
CA ALA A 36 -11.91 3.62 -3.07
C ALA A 36 -10.50 3.55 -2.48
N ALA A 37 -10.37 3.78 -1.16
CA ALA A 37 -9.08 3.67 -0.46
C ALA A 37 -8.50 2.26 -0.55
N LYS A 38 -9.34 1.22 -0.38
CA LYS A 38 -8.92 -0.18 -0.52
C LYS A 38 -8.43 -0.47 -1.94
N TYR A 39 -9.21 -0.11 -2.95
CA TYR A 39 -8.83 -0.31 -4.36
C TYR A 39 -7.51 0.37 -4.71
N HIS A 40 -7.31 1.62 -4.28
CA HIS A 40 -6.09 2.36 -4.56
C HIS A 40 -4.87 1.77 -3.83
N ALA A 41 -5.04 1.30 -2.59
CA ALA A 41 -3.98 0.60 -1.86
C ALA A 41 -3.58 -0.72 -2.53
N GLU A 42 -4.57 -1.54 -2.94
CA GLU A 42 -4.34 -2.81 -3.62
C GLU A 42 -3.71 -2.60 -5.00
N ARG A 43 -4.18 -1.60 -5.76
CA ARG A 43 -3.58 -1.22 -7.05
C ARG A 43 -2.14 -0.73 -6.87
N ALA A 44 -1.87 0.08 -5.85
CA ALA A 44 -0.54 0.56 -5.52
C ALA A 44 0.40 -0.60 -5.16
N LEU A 45 -0.06 -1.54 -4.33
CA LEU A 45 0.68 -2.77 -4.02
C LEU A 45 0.95 -3.61 -5.27
N PHE A 46 -0.05 -3.80 -6.13
CA PHE A 46 0.10 -4.56 -7.37
C PHE A 46 1.16 -3.93 -8.29
N LEU A 47 1.10 -2.61 -8.52
CA LEU A 47 2.10 -1.90 -9.32
C LEU A 47 3.49 -1.94 -8.67
N LEU A 48 3.57 -1.84 -7.34
CA LEU A 48 4.82 -1.99 -6.60
C LEU A 48 5.41 -3.39 -6.81
N LEU A 49 4.60 -4.44 -6.76
CA LEU A 49 5.06 -5.81 -6.99
C LEU A 49 5.47 -6.07 -8.44
N LEU A 50 4.80 -5.44 -9.42
CA LEU A 50 5.19 -5.52 -10.84
C LEU A 50 6.50 -4.80 -11.14
N THR A 51 6.79 -3.70 -10.43
CA THR A 51 7.97 -2.86 -10.67
C THR A 51 9.12 -3.17 -9.73
N ALA A 52 8.87 -3.87 -8.62
CA ALA A 52 9.89 -4.35 -7.74
C ALA A 52 10.78 -5.35 -8.51
N PRO A 53 12.08 -5.07 -8.69
CA PRO A 53 12.97 -6.14 -9.04
C PRO A 53 12.92 -7.07 -7.84
N TYR A 54 12.47 -8.30 -8.00
CA TYR A 54 12.44 -9.35 -6.97
C TYR A 54 13.86 -9.77 -6.53
N ARG A 55 14.83 -8.82 -6.56
CA ARG A 55 16.27 -8.97 -6.46
C ARG A 55 16.64 -10.07 -5.47
N SER A 56 16.99 -11.21 -6.09
CA SER A 56 18.18 -11.99 -5.76
C SER A 56 18.31 -12.33 -4.27
N ARG A 57 17.39 -13.16 -3.77
CA ARG A 57 17.65 -14.08 -2.65
C ARG A 57 17.08 -15.48 -2.91
N LEU A 58 17.10 -15.92 -4.16
CA LEU A 58 17.18 -17.36 -4.42
C LEU A 58 18.68 -17.70 -4.45
N PRO A 59 19.16 -18.66 -3.65
CA PRO A 59 20.52 -19.16 -3.78
C PRO A 59 20.73 -19.67 -5.21
N ALA A 60 21.93 -19.45 -5.77
CA ALA A 60 22.36 -20.02 -7.04
C ALA A 60 22.47 -21.55 -6.95
#